data_AF-A0A1V5IF13-F1
#
_entry.id   AF-A0A1V5IF13-F1
#
_cell.length_a   1.000
_cell.length_b   1.000
_cell.length_c   1.000
_cell.angle_alpha   90.00
_cell.angle_beta   90.00
_cell.angle_gamma   90.00
#
_symmetry.space_group_name_H-M   'P 1'
#
loop_
_entity.id
_entity.type
_entity.pdbx_description
1 polymer ?
#
loop_
_entity_poly.entity_id
_entity_poly.type
_entity_poly.pdbx_seq_one_letter_code
_entity_poly.pdbx_strand_id
1 'polypeptide(L)'
;MARVNNKWENEEAWNFHIRDKNKMREIILSADDEKMKELADIPLDEKLLTPDNPNEGDPPNMDFLRGMWAEYYKYAQQIGIPIFERVWLESGGKRILALYRQDSAYAERIGGVMQYIMYNGKAWKRCKTKKQRLEFINDAKAWWNENDARDRTRSWIERMWNKMIDWYTKKEFWEKSVNFLINYCVDHEKEWQAHVMFDPKVWYPRGRGTINIGVHGGMG
;
A
#
# COMPACT_ATOMS: atom_id res chain seq x y z
N MET A 1 -4.58 -4.69 24.42
CA MET A 1 -4.17 -4.65 22.99
C MET A 1 -5.30 -5.25 22.18
N ALA A 2 -5.90 -4.48 21.28
CA ALA A 2 -6.85 -5.05 20.32
C ALA A 2 -6.09 -6.01 19.39
N ARG A 3 -6.66 -7.19 19.15
CA ARG A 3 -6.07 -8.21 18.25
C ARG A 3 -6.02 -7.60 16.85
N VAL A 4 -4.81 -7.45 16.28
CA VAL A 4 -4.66 -7.01 14.88
C VAL A 4 -5.34 -8.05 14.02
N ASN A 5 -6.28 -7.59 13.21
CA ASN A 5 -7.13 -8.44 12.41
C ASN A 5 -6.30 -9.24 11.41
N ASN A 6 -6.23 -10.55 11.59
CA ASN A 6 -5.80 -11.47 10.55
C ASN A 6 -7.08 -12.18 10.09
N LYS A 7 -7.90 -11.52 9.27
CA LYS A 7 -9.18 -12.07 8.77
C LYS A 7 -8.93 -13.21 7.77
N TRP A 8 -8.46 -14.35 8.27
CA TRP A 8 -8.68 -15.64 7.61
C TRP A 8 -9.93 -16.33 8.16
N GLU A 9 -10.67 -15.65 9.05
CA GLU A 9 -11.68 -16.26 9.91
C GLU A 9 -13.09 -16.28 9.29
N ASN A 10 -13.33 -15.63 8.13
CA ASN A 10 -14.63 -15.64 7.43
C ASN A 10 -14.51 -15.76 5.89
N GLU A 11 -15.60 -16.19 5.25
CA GLU A 11 -15.67 -16.43 3.79
C GLU A 11 -15.44 -15.16 2.97
N GLU A 12 -15.91 -14.01 3.46
CA GLU A 12 -15.74 -12.70 2.83
C GLU A 12 -14.25 -12.32 2.72
N ALA A 13 -13.50 -12.45 3.81
CA ALA A 13 -12.07 -12.17 3.82
C ALA A 13 -11.26 -13.24 3.09
N TRP A 14 -11.69 -14.51 3.12
CA TRP A 14 -11.10 -15.56 2.29
C TRP A 14 -11.25 -15.23 0.79
N ASN A 15 -12.45 -14.82 0.36
CA ASN A 15 -12.71 -14.39 -1.02
C ASN A 15 -11.85 -13.19 -1.41
N PHE A 16 -11.69 -12.21 -0.52
CA PHE A 16 -10.80 -11.09 -0.74
C PHE A 16 -9.32 -11.52 -0.89
N HIS A 17 -8.82 -12.38 0.01
CA HIS A 17 -7.42 -12.80 0.04
C HIS A 17 -7.02 -13.79 -1.06
N ILE A 18 -7.94 -14.65 -1.49
CA ILE A 18 -7.68 -15.72 -2.46
C ILE A 18 -8.14 -15.36 -3.87
N ARG A 19 -9.33 -14.80 -4.05
CA ARG A 19 -9.87 -14.51 -5.38
C ARG A 19 -9.47 -13.10 -5.82
N ASP A 20 -9.85 -12.10 -5.06
CA ASP A 20 -9.77 -10.71 -5.50
C ASP A 20 -8.32 -10.22 -5.53
N LYS A 21 -7.52 -10.61 -4.53
CA LYS A 21 -6.09 -10.28 -4.46
C LYS A 21 -5.24 -10.95 -5.54
N ASN A 22 -5.55 -12.18 -5.93
CA ASN A 22 -4.82 -12.83 -7.01
C ASN A 22 -5.19 -12.22 -8.37
N LYS A 23 -6.48 -11.92 -8.60
CA LYS A 23 -6.91 -11.19 -9.80
C LYS A 23 -6.26 -9.79 -9.89
N MET A 24 -6.17 -9.06 -8.77
CA MET A 24 -5.42 -7.80 -8.71
C MET A 24 -3.95 -7.98 -9.09
N ARG A 25 -3.28 -9.02 -8.58
CA ARG A 25 -1.88 -9.32 -8.92
C ARG A 25 -1.71 -9.62 -10.40
N GLU A 26 -2.60 -10.41 -10.99
CA GLU A 26 -2.55 -10.74 -12.42
C GLU A 26 -2.73 -9.50 -13.30
N ILE A 27 -3.67 -8.62 -12.95
CA ILE A 27 -3.87 -7.34 -13.64
C ILE A 27 -2.62 -6.45 -13.54
N ILE A 28 -2.02 -6.36 -12.36
CA ILE A 28 -0.79 -5.58 -12.11
C ILE A 28 0.41 -6.17 -12.85
N LEU A 29 0.53 -7.50 -12.89
CA LEU A 29 1.57 -8.24 -13.60
C LEU A 29 1.36 -8.23 -15.13
N SER A 30 0.24 -7.70 -15.61
CA SER A 30 0.00 -7.52 -17.04
C SER A 30 0.97 -6.51 -17.65
N ALA A 31 1.38 -6.75 -18.91
CA ALA A 31 2.09 -5.76 -19.73
C ALA A 31 1.12 -4.80 -20.43
N ASP A 32 -0.14 -5.21 -20.54
CA ASP A 32 -1.23 -4.42 -21.08
C ASP A 32 -1.81 -3.51 -19.99
N ASP A 33 -1.66 -2.20 -20.19
CA ASP A 33 -2.21 -1.17 -19.31
C ASP A 33 -3.75 -1.13 -19.37
N GLU A 34 -4.37 -1.61 -20.44
CA GLU A 34 -5.84 -1.66 -20.54
C GLU A 34 -6.46 -2.70 -19.60
N LYS A 35 -5.72 -3.75 -19.22
CA LYS A 35 -6.18 -4.71 -18.20
C LYS A 35 -6.49 -4.06 -16.85
N MET A 36 -5.99 -2.86 -16.58
CA MET A 36 -6.37 -2.10 -15.39
C MET A 36 -7.87 -1.80 -15.31
N LYS A 37 -8.58 -1.78 -16.45
CA LYS A 37 -10.05 -1.62 -16.50
C LYS A 37 -10.76 -2.76 -15.76
N GLU A 38 -10.21 -3.96 -15.78
CA GLU A 38 -10.79 -5.16 -15.13
C GLU A 38 -10.83 -5.05 -13.60
N LEU A 39 -10.19 -4.03 -13.01
CA LEU A 39 -10.32 -3.74 -11.58
C LEU A 39 -11.70 -3.23 -11.21
N ALA A 40 -12.45 -2.64 -12.16
CA ALA A 40 -13.86 -2.31 -11.97
C ALA A 40 -14.71 -3.56 -11.73
N ASP A 41 -14.31 -4.69 -12.32
CA ASP A 41 -15.04 -5.96 -12.25
C ASP A 41 -14.76 -6.75 -10.98
N ILE A 42 -13.84 -6.27 -10.14
CA ILE A 42 -13.64 -6.82 -8.83
C ILE A 42 -14.58 -6.04 -7.90
N PRO A 43 -15.59 -6.67 -7.27
CA PRO A 43 -16.37 -5.99 -6.25
C PRO A 43 -15.47 -5.67 -5.05
N LEU A 44 -15.71 -4.54 -4.39
CA LEU A 44 -15.09 -4.23 -3.11
C LEU A 44 -16.19 -4.18 -2.06
N ASP A 45 -16.14 -5.11 -1.10
CA ASP A 45 -16.99 -5.02 0.07
C ASP A 45 -16.48 -3.89 0.98
N GLU A 46 -17.26 -2.82 1.12
CA GLU A 46 -16.89 -1.66 1.93
C GLU A 46 -16.75 -2.00 3.42
N LYS A 47 -17.36 -3.10 3.89
CA LYS A 47 -17.14 -3.63 5.24
C LYS A 47 -15.66 -3.94 5.50
N LEU A 48 -14.89 -4.27 4.45
CA LEU A 48 -13.46 -4.51 4.58
C LEU A 48 -12.66 -3.25 4.97
N LEU A 49 -13.26 -2.06 4.91
CA LEU A 49 -12.65 -0.78 5.26
C LEU A 49 -12.91 -0.37 6.71
N THR A 50 -13.85 -1.05 7.38
CA THR A 50 -14.32 -0.74 8.73
C THR A 50 -14.23 -1.96 9.65
N PRO A 51 -14.17 -1.78 10.97
CA PRO A 51 -14.35 -2.88 11.90
C PRO A 51 -15.77 -3.43 11.88
N ASP A 52 -15.90 -4.74 11.66
CA ASP A 52 -17.19 -5.46 11.67
C ASP A 52 -17.67 -5.76 13.09
N ASN A 53 -16.74 -5.71 14.06
CA ASN A 53 -16.99 -6.02 15.46
C ASN A 53 -16.42 -4.89 16.34
N PRO A 54 -17.17 -4.39 17.34
CA PRO A 54 -16.67 -3.38 18.29
C PRO A 54 -15.42 -3.81 19.07
N ASN A 55 -15.08 -5.11 19.07
CA ASN A 55 -13.86 -5.65 19.69
C ASN A 55 -12.67 -5.79 18.72
N GLU A 56 -12.86 -5.56 17.42
CA GLU A 56 -11.80 -5.55 16.41
C GLU A 56 -11.30 -4.14 16.17
N GLY A 57 -10.04 -3.87 16.54
CA GLY A 57 -9.40 -2.59 16.29
C GLY A 57 -8.83 -2.49 14.87
N ASP A 58 -8.61 -1.26 14.43
CA ASP A 58 -7.82 -1.01 13.23
C ASP A 58 -6.32 -1.24 13.49
N PRO A 59 -5.53 -1.59 12.45
CA PRO A 59 -4.08 -1.52 12.57
C PRO A 59 -3.61 -0.08 12.84
N PRO A 60 -2.41 0.10 13.41
CA PRO A 60 -1.84 1.43 13.65
C PRO A 60 -1.90 2.31 12.40
N ASN A 61 -2.22 3.60 12.59
CA ASN A 61 -2.29 4.63 11.54
C ASN A 61 -3.36 4.42 10.45
N MET A 62 -4.37 3.57 10.66
CA MET A 62 -5.46 3.44 9.69
C MET A 62 -6.21 4.76 9.44
N ASP A 63 -6.42 5.58 10.47
CA ASP A 63 -7.08 6.88 10.31
C ASP A 63 -6.23 7.87 9.49
N PHE A 64 -4.91 7.84 9.65
CA PHE A 64 -3.98 8.59 8.80
C PHE A 64 -4.16 8.21 7.32
N LEU A 65 -4.21 6.91 7.03
CA LEU A 65 -4.41 6.39 5.67
C LEU A 65 -5.78 6.77 5.09
N ARG A 66 -6.85 6.73 5.91
CA ARG A 66 -8.19 7.18 5.51
C ARG A 66 -8.21 8.68 5.20
N GLY A 67 -7.57 9.50 6.04
CA GLY A 67 -7.41 10.94 5.83
C GLY A 67 -6.66 11.25 4.53
N MET A 68 -5.49 10.62 4.36
CA MET A 68 -4.68 10.74 3.14
C MET A 68 -5.48 10.38 1.89
N TRP A 69 -6.23 9.27 1.92
CA TRP A 69 -7.05 8.85 0.80
C TRP A 69 -8.17 9.86 0.49
N ALA A 70 -8.87 10.34 1.52
CA ALA A 70 -9.96 11.30 1.35
C ALA A 70 -9.47 12.63 0.75
N GLU A 71 -8.33 13.15 1.21
CA GLU A 71 -7.75 14.38 0.67
C GLU A 71 -7.18 14.18 -0.73
N TYR A 72 -6.49 13.05 -0.96
CA TYR A 72 -5.99 12.71 -2.28
C TYR A 72 -7.12 12.59 -3.29
N TYR A 73 -8.22 11.94 -2.95
CA TYR A 73 -9.35 11.79 -3.85
C TYR A 73 -9.96 13.14 -4.23
N LYS A 74 -10.13 14.05 -3.25
CA LYS A 74 -10.56 15.43 -3.51
C LYS A 74 -9.58 16.18 -4.42
N TYR A 75 -8.28 16.08 -4.14
CA TYR A 75 -7.24 16.69 -4.97
C TYR A 75 -7.25 16.14 -6.41
N ALA A 76 -7.37 14.82 -6.57
CA ALA A 76 -7.42 14.17 -7.87
C ALA A 76 -8.60 14.67 -8.71
N GLN A 77 -9.77 14.86 -8.09
CA GLN A 77 -10.94 15.46 -8.74
C GLN A 77 -10.65 16.88 -9.24
N GLN A 78 -9.94 17.70 -8.47
CA GLN A 78 -9.61 19.08 -8.83
C GLN A 78 -8.65 19.18 -10.03
N ILE A 79 -7.64 18.30 -10.10
CA ILE A 79 -6.68 18.31 -11.20
C ILE A 79 -7.17 17.58 -12.45
N GLY A 80 -8.37 16.99 -12.41
CA GLY A 80 -8.99 16.25 -13.49
C GLY A 80 -8.52 14.80 -13.56
N ILE A 81 -9.39 13.87 -13.14
CA ILE A 81 -9.13 12.43 -13.21
C ILE A 81 -9.34 11.95 -14.65
N PRO A 82 -8.32 11.43 -15.35
CA PRO A 82 -8.51 10.84 -16.66
C PRO A 82 -9.39 9.58 -16.56
N ILE A 83 -10.13 9.27 -17.64
CA ILE A 83 -11.21 8.27 -17.63
C ILE A 83 -10.69 6.88 -17.19
N PHE A 84 -9.52 6.47 -17.68
CA PHE A 84 -8.93 5.17 -17.35
C PHE A 84 -8.50 5.09 -15.87
N GLU A 85 -7.92 6.16 -15.35
CA GLU A 85 -7.44 6.26 -13.97
C GLU A 85 -8.58 6.39 -12.96
N ARG A 86 -9.78 6.80 -13.37
CA ARG A 86 -10.96 6.90 -12.49
C ARG A 86 -11.31 5.57 -11.83
N VAL A 87 -11.30 4.49 -12.61
CA VAL A 87 -11.53 3.13 -12.12
C VAL A 87 -10.51 2.76 -11.03
N TRP A 88 -9.24 3.11 -11.27
CA TRP A 88 -8.18 2.87 -10.29
C TRP A 88 -8.38 3.69 -9.01
N LEU A 89 -8.82 4.93 -9.10
CA LEU A 89 -9.03 5.74 -7.90
C LEU A 89 -10.25 5.25 -7.12
N GLU A 90 -11.39 5.04 -7.78
CA GLU A 90 -12.63 4.66 -7.10
C GLU A 90 -12.53 3.30 -6.40
N SER A 91 -11.79 2.35 -6.99
CA SER A 91 -11.66 0.99 -6.46
C SER A 91 -10.26 0.67 -5.91
N GLY A 92 -9.19 0.99 -6.63
CA GLY A 92 -7.81 0.65 -6.28
C GLY A 92 -7.32 1.30 -4.98
N GLY A 93 -7.64 2.57 -4.74
CA GLY A 93 -7.28 3.24 -3.48
C GLY A 93 -7.94 2.62 -2.26
N LYS A 94 -9.25 2.39 -2.33
CA LYS A 94 -9.99 1.67 -1.29
C LYS A 94 -9.46 0.24 -1.10
N ARG A 95 -9.02 -0.43 -2.16
CA ARG A 95 -8.37 -1.75 -2.07
C ARG A 95 -7.05 -1.72 -1.31
N ILE A 96 -6.24 -0.67 -1.45
CA ILE A 96 -5.02 -0.50 -0.66
C ILE A 96 -5.37 -0.35 0.82
N LEU A 97 -6.40 0.44 1.16
CA LEU A 97 -6.90 0.57 2.53
C LEU A 97 -7.39 -0.78 3.09
N ALA A 98 -8.15 -1.54 2.31
CA ALA A 98 -8.58 -2.88 2.67
C ALA A 98 -7.37 -3.82 2.88
N LEU A 99 -6.37 -3.80 1.99
CA LEU A 99 -5.15 -4.60 2.15
C LEU A 99 -4.39 -4.24 3.43
N TYR A 100 -4.25 -2.95 3.73
CA TYR A 100 -3.63 -2.48 4.96
C TYR A 100 -4.39 -2.97 6.21
N ARG A 101 -5.72 -2.93 6.17
CA ARG A 101 -6.56 -3.33 7.29
C ARG A 101 -6.56 -4.85 7.52
N GLN A 102 -6.65 -5.64 6.45
CA GLN A 102 -6.93 -7.08 6.52
C GLN A 102 -5.67 -7.96 6.49
N ASP A 103 -4.56 -7.47 5.93
CA ASP A 103 -3.33 -8.24 5.79
C ASP A 103 -2.19 -7.58 6.57
N SER A 104 -1.87 -8.12 7.73
CA SER A 104 -0.78 -7.63 8.58
C SER A 104 0.55 -7.54 7.84
N ALA A 105 0.82 -8.44 6.89
CA ALA A 105 2.03 -8.35 6.09
C ALA A 105 2.02 -7.15 5.15
N TYR A 106 0.87 -6.72 4.61
CA TYR A 106 0.80 -5.49 3.81
C TYR A 106 0.86 -4.25 4.70
N ALA A 107 0.21 -4.28 5.87
CA ALA A 107 0.29 -3.20 6.85
C ALA A 107 1.75 -2.90 7.25
N GLU A 108 2.53 -3.94 7.56
CA GLU A 108 3.95 -3.86 7.90
C GLU A 108 4.76 -3.10 6.84
N ARG A 109 4.65 -3.47 5.55
CA ARG A 109 5.49 -2.85 4.52
C ARG A 109 4.96 -1.52 4.03
N ILE A 110 3.65 -1.35 3.88
CA ILE A 110 3.06 -0.07 3.47
C ILE A 110 3.42 0.99 4.52
N GLY A 111 3.21 0.69 5.81
CA GLY A 111 3.61 1.57 6.90
C GLY A 111 5.12 1.75 6.98
N GLY A 112 5.90 0.71 6.68
CA GLY A 112 7.36 0.79 6.52
C GLY A 112 7.83 1.82 5.50
N VAL A 113 7.25 1.81 4.29
CA VAL A 113 7.56 2.80 3.25
C VAL A 113 7.16 4.20 3.66
N MET A 114 5.98 4.34 4.24
CA MET A 114 5.51 5.65 4.71
C MET A 114 6.46 6.21 5.77
N GLN A 115 6.90 5.37 6.71
CA GLN A 115 7.89 5.76 7.72
C GLN A 115 9.26 6.08 7.10
N TYR A 116 9.71 5.34 6.09
CA TYR A 116 10.92 5.66 5.33
C TYR A 116 10.79 7.03 4.65
N ILE A 117 9.66 7.31 4.00
CA ILE A 117 9.40 8.59 3.33
C ILE A 117 9.41 9.75 4.33
N MET A 118 8.71 9.60 5.45
CA MET A 118 8.65 10.61 6.52
C MET A 118 10.03 10.87 7.12
N TYR A 119 10.77 9.82 7.48
CA TYR A 119 12.13 9.92 8.00
C TYR A 119 13.07 10.66 7.03
N ASN A 120 12.88 10.44 5.72
CA ASN A 120 13.64 11.11 4.66
C ASN A 120 12.95 12.37 4.12
N GLY A 121 11.95 12.93 4.82
CA GLY A 121 11.14 14.06 4.35
C GLY A 121 11.96 15.32 4.07
N LYS A 122 13.07 15.54 4.80
CA LYS A 122 14.02 16.62 4.50
C LYS A 122 14.70 16.45 3.14
N ALA A 123 15.03 15.22 2.75
CA ALA A 123 15.61 14.93 1.44
C ALA A 123 14.58 15.20 0.33
N TRP A 124 13.33 14.75 0.52
CA TRP A 124 12.23 15.05 -0.38
C TRP A 124 12.03 16.57 -0.58
N LYS A 125 11.98 17.36 0.50
CA LYS A 125 11.81 18.83 0.43
C LYS A 125 12.96 19.54 -0.32
N ARG A 126 14.14 18.92 -0.40
CA ARG A 126 15.28 19.43 -1.19
C ARG A 126 15.17 19.10 -2.68
N CYS A 127 14.37 18.12 -3.10
CA CYS A 127 14.16 17.81 -4.51
C CYS A 127 13.38 18.94 -5.21
N LYS A 128 14.07 19.69 -6.08
CA LYS A 128 13.50 20.82 -6.85
C LYS A 128 13.14 20.45 -8.28
N THR A 129 13.67 19.34 -8.79
CA THR A 129 13.42 18.89 -10.15
C THR A 129 12.72 17.53 -10.17
N LYS A 130 12.02 17.23 -11.28
CA LYS A 130 11.41 15.91 -11.52
C LYS A 130 12.44 14.78 -11.42
N LYS A 131 13.66 15.00 -11.92
CA LYS A 131 14.76 14.04 -11.84
C LYS A 131 15.12 13.69 -10.39
N GLN A 132 15.30 14.69 -9.53
CA GLN A 132 15.61 14.47 -8.11
C GLN A 132 14.48 13.78 -7.35
N ARG A 133 13.22 14.10 -7.70
CA ARG A 133 12.05 13.40 -7.12
C ARG A 133 12.00 11.95 -7.55
N LEU A 134 12.32 11.67 -8.82
CA LEU A 134 12.40 10.32 -9.35
C LEU A 134 13.56 9.53 -8.70
N GLU A 135 14.71 10.15 -8.44
CA GLU A 135 15.80 9.55 -7.67
C GLU A 135 15.32 9.14 -6.27
N PHE A 136 14.65 10.04 -5.54
CA PHE A 136 14.05 9.72 -4.24
C PHE A 136 13.05 8.56 -4.29
N ILE A 137 12.21 8.51 -5.32
CA ILE A 137 11.26 7.40 -5.53
C ILE A 137 12.00 6.08 -5.78
N ASN A 138 13.09 6.10 -6.54
CA ASN A 138 13.92 4.92 -6.77
C ASN A 138 14.65 4.48 -5.50
N ASP A 139 15.09 5.42 -4.65
CA ASP A 139 15.69 5.11 -3.35
C ASP A 139 14.69 4.40 -2.43
N ALA A 140 13.43 4.85 -2.40
CA ALA A 140 12.36 4.18 -1.66
C ALA A 140 12.08 2.75 -2.20
N LYS A 141 12.09 2.56 -3.52
CA LYS A 141 12.00 1.23 -4.15
C LYS A 141 13.19 0.35 -3.75
N ALA A 142 14.41 0.86 -3.83
CA ALA A 142 15.62 0.13 -3.48
C ALA A 142 15.60 -0.29 -2.00
N TRP A 143 15.22 0.64 -1.12
CA TRP A 143 15.04 0.37 0.30
C TRP A 143 13.99 -0.73 0.54
N TRP A 144 12.83 -0.70 -0.14
CA TRP A 144 11.86 -1.81 -0.03
C TRP A 144 12.50 -3.14 -0.39
N ASN A 145 13.16 -3.21 -1.55
CA ASN A 145 13.71 -4.45 -2.08
C ASN A 145 14.80 -5.05 -1.20
N GLU A 146 15.61 -4.21 -0.54
CA GLU A 146 16.62 -4.64 0.43
C GLU A 146 15.99 -5.22 1.71
N ASN A 147 14.82 -4.71 2.09
CA ASN A 147 14.20 -4.98 3.38
C ASN A 147 13.11 -6.07 3.35
N ASP A 148 12.36 -6.22 2.24
CA ASP A 148 11.34 -7.25 2.09
C ASP A 148 11.94 -8.58 1.60
N ALA A 149 12.15 -9.50 2.55
CA ALA A 149 12.70 -10.83 2.28
C ALA A 149 11.69 -11.84 1.71
N ARG A 150 10.49 -11.41 1.28
CA ARG A 150 9.47 -12.32 0.72
C ARG A 150 9.67 -12.55 -0.77
N ASP A 151 10.27 -13.67 -1.12
CA ASP A 151 10.52 -14.02 -2.53
C ASP A 151 9.22 -14.19 -3.33
N ARG A 152 8.19 -14.83 -2.75
CA ARG A 152 6.90 -15.06 -3.46
C ARG A 152 6.24 -13.76 -3.94
N THR A 153 6.49 -12.65 -3.24
CA THR A 153 5.84 -11.36 -3.52
C THR A 153 6.75 -10.38 -4.24
N ARG A 154 8.04 -10.69 -4.42
CA ARG A 154 9.01 -9.74 -4.97
C ARG A 154 8.66 -9.29 -6.39
N SER A 155 8.33 -10.22 -7.29
CA SER A 155 8.05 -9.92 -8.70
C SER A 155 6.87 -8.96 -8.90
N TRP A 156 5.76 -9.15 -8.18
CA TRP A 156 4.61 -8.27 -8.32
C TRP A 156 4.82 -6.91 -7.65
N ILE A 157 5.52 -6.84 -6.51
CA ILE A 157 5.88 -5.57 -5.88
C ILE A 157 6.81 -4.76 -6.80
N GLU A 158 7.85 -5.41 -7.33
CA GLU A 158 8.79 -4.75 -8.23
C GLU A 158 8.08 -4.21 -9.47
N ARG A 159 7.13 -4.98 -10.02
CA ARG A 159 6.30 -4.55 -11.13
C ARG A 159 5.41 -3.36 -10.77
N MET A 160 4.81 -3.32 -9.57
CA MET A 160 4.07 -2.13 -9.13
C MET A 160 4.95 -0.90 -9.05
N TRP A 161 6.14 -1.01 -8.46
CA TRP A 161 7.10 0.10 -8.40
C TRP A 161 7.49 0.59 -9.78
N ASN A 162 7.85 -0.33 -10.68
CA ASN A 162 8.21 -0.01 -12.07
C ASN A 162 7.06 0.70 -12.81
N LYS A 163 5.83 0.22 -12.63
CA LYS A 163 4.64 0.81 -13.24
C LYS A 163 4.37 2.22 -12.72
N MET A 164 4.46 2.42 -11.41
CA MET A 164 4.30 3.73 -10.79
C MET A 164 5.40 4.70 -11.26
N ILE A 165 6.65 4.26 -11.34
CA ILE A 165 7.78 5.04 -11.87
C ILE A 165 7.55 5.43 -13.34
N ASP A 166 7.11 4.48 -14.17
CA ASP A 166 6.83 4.72 -15.58
C ASP A 166 5.72 5.75 -15.76
N TRP A 167 4.62 5.59 -15.02
CA TRP A 167 3.51 6.53 -15.02
C TRP A 167 3.91 7.91 -14.48
N TYR A 168 4.66 7.98 -13.38
CA TYR A 168 5.21 9.24 -12.86
C TYR A 168 6.07 9.96 -13.92
N THR A 169 6.83 9.20 -14.70
CA THR A 169 7.72 9.75 -15.72
C THR A 169 6.93 10.26 -16.93
N LYS A 170 5.93 9.50 -17.40
CA LYS A 170 5.25 9.75 -18.68
C LYS A 170 3.93 10.52 -18.58
N LYS A 171 3.24 10.46 -17.43
CA LYS A 171 1.86 10.95 -17.28
C LYS A 171 1.80 12.06 -16.21
N GLU A 172 1.35 13.25 -16.60
CA GLU A 172 1.26 14.42 -15.72
C GLU A 172 0.35 14.16 -14.50
N PHE A 173 -0.79 13.49 -14.70
CA PHE A 173 -1.71 13.14 -13.62
C PHE A 173 -1.01 12.31 -12.52
N TRP A 174 -0.20 11.32 -12.91
CA TRP A 174 0.52 10.44 -11.98
C TRP A 174 1.69 11.15 -11.31
N GLU A 175 2.37 12.06 -12.02
CA GLU A 175 3.36 12.94 -11.42
C GLU A 175 2.76 13.75 -10.26
N LYS A 176 1.64 14.44 -10.52
CA LYS A 176 0.92 15.22 -9.50
C LYS A 176 0.44 14.35 -8.35
N SER A 177 -0.09 13.16 -8.66
CA SER A 177 -0.64 12.22 -7.67
C SER A 177 0.42 11.69 -6.70
N VAL A 178 1.55 11.19 -7.22
CA VAL A 178 2.64 10.69 -6.37
C VAL A 178 3.26 11.82 -5.55
N ASN A 179 3.44 13.00 -6.15
CA ASN A 179 3.90 14.19 -5.42
C ASN A 179 2.97 14.54 -4.25
N PHE A 180 1.66 14.50 -4.48
CA PHE A 180 0.67 14.73 -3.43
C PHE A 180 0.83 13.73 -2.29
N LEU A 181 0.87 12.43 -2.59
CA LEU A 181 0.97 11.38 -1.57
C LEU A 181 2.25 11.48 -0.73
N ILE A 182 3.39 11.75 -1.38
CA ILE A 182 4.67 11.93 -0.67
C ILE A 182 4.64 13.21 0.17
N ASN A 183 4.15 14.33 -0.38
CA ASN A 183 3.98 15.57 0.38
C ASN A 183 3.08 15.37 1.59
N TYR A 184 1.95 14.67 1.43
CA TYR A 184 1.03 14.37 2.52
C TYR A 184 1.77 13.63 3.65
N CYS A 185 2.50 12.56 3.32
CA CYS A 185 3.29 11.82 4.30
C CYS A 185 4.26 12.73 5.05
N VAL A 186 4.99 13.57 4.34
CA VAL A 186 6.04 14.43 4.91
C VAL A 186 5.47 15.58 5.73
N ASP A 187 4.36 16.19 5.29
CA ASP A 187 3.78 17.36 5.95
C ASP A 187 2.92 16.97 7.16
N HIS A 188 2.38 15.75 7.18
CA HIS A 188 1.60 15.20 8.29
C HIS A 188 2.42 14.20 9.13
N GLU A 189 3.76 14.23 9.06
CA GLU A 189 4.63 13.26 9.76
C GLU A 189 4.37 13.18 11.29
N LYS A 190 3.88 14.27 11.88
CA LYS A 190 3.57 14.35 13.32
C LYS A 190 2.29 13.62 13.72
N GLU A 191 1.41 13.36 12.76
CA GLU A 191 0.17 12.60 12.95
C GLU A 191 0.42 11.09 12.84
N TRP A 192 1.55 10.71 12.25
CA TRP A 192 1.95 9.31 12.14
C TRP A 192 2.48 8.79 13.47
N GLN A 193 1.83 7.77 14.01
CA GLN A 193 2.30 7.07 15.20
C GLN A 193 3.34 6.02 14.81
N ALA A 194 4.59 6.22 15.25
CA ALA A 194 5.62 5.21 15.09
C ALA A 194 5.17 3.90 15.79
N HIS A 195 5.23 2.79 15.07
CA HIS A 195 4.88 1.48 15.60
C HIS A 195 5.94 0.45 15.19
N VAL A 196 6.31 -0.44 16.12
CA VAL A 196 7.38 -1.42 15.91
C VAL A 196 7.17 -2.28 14.67
N MET A 197 5.92 -2.56 14.28
CA MET A 197 5.61 -3.39 13.11
C MET A 197 6.12 -2.84 11.78
N PHE A 198 6.41 -1.53 11.70
CA PHE A 198 6.92 -0.90 10.49
C PHE A 198 8.43 -1.03 10.35
N ASP A 199 9.14 -1.51 11.39
CA ASP A 199 10.57 -1.80 11.31
C ASP A 199 10.80 -3.08 10.47
N PRO A 200 11.58 -3.02 9.38
CA PRO A 200 11.92 -4.18 8.57
C PRO A 200 12.50 -5.38 9.32
N LYS A 201 13.13 -5.15 10.48
CA LYS A 201 13.69 -6.21 11.31
C LYS A 201 12.61 -7.15 11.86
N VAL A 202 11.37 -6.67 12.00
CA VAL A 202 10.27 -7.48 12.55
C VAL A 202 9.34 -8.07 11.48
N TRP A 203 9.51 -7.69 10.22
CA TRP A 203 8.69 -8.19 9.11
C TRP A 203 8.85 -9.71 8.93
N TYR A 204 7.76 -10.38 8.54
CA TYR A 204 7.82 -11.76 8.05
C TYR A 204 8.72 -11.86 6.80
N PRO A 205 9.63 -12.85 6.64
CA PRO A 205 9.85 -14.02 7.48
C PRO A 205 10.84 -13.82 8.64
N ARG A 206 11.59 -12.72 8.72
CA ARG A 206 12.69 -12.52 9.69
C ARG A 206 12.21 -12.57 11.15
N GLY A 207 11.37 -11.62 11.54
CA GLY A 207 10.95 -11.43 12.94
C GLY A 207 9.73 -12.27 13.31
N ARG A 208 8.53 -11.66 13.26
CA ARG A 208 7.26 -12.34 13.57
C ARG A 208 7.05 -13.61 12.74
N GLY A 209 7.68 -13.72 11.57
CA GLY A 209 7.60 -14.91 10.73
C GLY A 209 8.28 -16.13 11.32
N THR A 210 9.44 -15.98 11.97
CA THR A 210 10.09 -17.09 12.68
C THR A 210 9.23 -17.59 13.84
N ILE A 211 8.57 -16.67 14.56
CA ILE A 211 7.66 -17.01 15.67
C ILE A 211 6.38 -17.65 15.13
N ASN A 212 5.73 -17.09 14.10
CA ASN A 212 4.52 -17.67 13.52
C ASN A 212 4.78 -18.99 12.78
N ILE A 213 5.94 -19.20 12.17
CA ILE A 213 6.34 -20.52 11.64
C ILE A 213 6.62 -21.49 12.79
N GLY A 214 7.26 -21.04 13.87
CA GLY A 214 7.48 -21.86 15.06
C GLY A 214 6.21 -22.23 15.83
N VAL A 215 5.18 -21.37 15.82
CA VAL A 215 3.92 -21.54 16.57
C VAL A 215 2.80 -22.13 15.70
N HIS A 216 2.74 -21.81 14.41
CA HIS A 216 1.68 -22.23 13.48
C HIS A 216 2.17 -23.00 12.25
N GLY A 217 3.48 -23.04 12.00
CA GLY A 217 4.09 -23.84 10.93
C GLY A 217 4.50 -25.25 11.37
N GLY A 218 4.21 -25.64 12.62
CA GLY A 218 4.49 -26.97 13.15
C GLY A 218 3.48 -28.01 12.69
N MET A 219 3.70 -28.60 11.51
CA MET A 219 3.64 -30.04 11.19
C MET A 219 3.61 -30.21 9.66
N GLY A 220 4.81 -30.27 9.09
CA GLY A 220 5.13 -30.95 7.84
C GLY A 220 6.35 -31.82 8.09
#